data_AF-A0A926NWF5-F1
#
_entry.id   AF-A0A926NWF5-F1
#
_cell.length_a   1.000
_cell.length_b   1.000
_cell.length_c   1.000
_cell.angle_alpha   90.00
_cell.angle_beta   90.00
_cell.angle_gamma   90.00
#
_symmetry.space_group_name_H-M   'P 1'
#
loop_
_entity.id
_entity.type
_entity.pdbx_description
1 polymer ?
#
loop_
_entity_poly.entity_id
_entity_poly.type
_entity_poly.pdbx_seq_one_letter_code
_entity_poly.pdbx_strand_id
1 'polypeptide(L)' 'METGTKEKRKITSADAVAILKKSGVEIDEKKAGEVLDMMYFLAKLIVNQNFKT' A
#
# COMPACT_ATOMS: atom_id res chain seq x y z
N MET A 1 17.09 12.50 -15.58
CA MET A 1 16.02 12.51 -14.58
C MET A 1 15.19 11.27 -14.84
N GLU A 2 15.48 10.18 -14.14
CA GLU A 2 14.71 8.95 -14.30
C GLU A 2 13.36 9.16 -13.61
N THR A 3 12.31 9.32 -14.41
CA THR A 3 10.93 9.34 -13.94
C THR A 3 10.61 7.93 -13.45
N GLY A 4 10.98 7.66 -12.19
CA GLY A 4 10.59 6.45 -11.48
C GLY A 4 9.08 6.28 -11.66
N THR A 5 8.68 5.23 -12.37
CA THR A 5 7.31 4.84 -12.55
C THR A 5 6.69 4.71 -11.17
N LYS A 6 5.91 5.73 -10.75
CA LYS A 6 4.97 5.59 -9.64
C LYS A 6 4.02 4.50 -10.11
N GLU A 7 4.34 3.24 -9.78
CA GLU A 7 3.46 2.11 -10.03
C GLU A 7 2.06 2.54 -9.60
N LYS A 8 1.10 2.43 -10.52
CA LYS A 8 -0.29 2.84 -10.27
C LYS A 8 -0.82 2.01 -9.11
N ARG A 9 -0.67 2.52 -7.88
CA ARG A 9 -1.32 1.96 -6.70
C ARG A 9 -2.81 1.98 -6.98
N LYS A 10 -3.46 0.83 -6.84
CA LYS A 10 -4.89 0.70 -7.08
C LYS A 10 -5.73 1.23 -5.91
N ILE A 11 -5.09 1.38 -4.75
CA ILE A 11 -5.64 1.85 -3.47
C ILE A 11 -4.78 3.03 -2.98
N THR A 12 -5.42 4.13 -2.56
CA THR A 12 -4.77 5.31 -1.96
C THR A 12 -4.77 5.26 -0.42
N SER A 13 -4.04 6.18 0.23
CA SER A 13 -4.08 6.37 1.69
C SER A 13 -5.48 6.70 2.19
N ALA A 14 -6.21 7.57 1.49
CA ALA A 14 -7.60 7.91 1.80
C ALA A 14 -8.53 6.68 1.70
N ASP A 15 -8.34 5.84 0.68
CA ASP A 15 -9.08 4.57 0.56
C ASP A 15 -8.77 3.63 1.73
N ALA A 16 -7.50 3.54 2.14
CA ALA A 16 -7.09 2.72 3.27
C ALA A 16 -7.73 3.20 4.59
N VAL A 17 -7.78 4.52 4.84
CA VAL A 17 -8.50 5.09 5.98
C VAL A 17 -9.98 4.71 5.94
N ALA A 18 -10.64 4.85 4.78
CA ALA A 18 -12.05 4.53 4.63
C ALA A 18 -12.35 3.04 4.88
N ILE A 19 -11.47 2.15 4.43
CA ILE A 19 -11.58 0.69 4.66
C ILE A 19 -11.40 0.38 6.14
N LEU A 20 -10.35 0.89 6.78
CA LEU A 20 -10.05 0.63 8.19
C LEU A 20 -11.14 1.19 9.12
N LYS A 21 -11.68 2.36 8.80
CA LYS A 21 -12.81 2.95 9.53
C LYS A 21 -14.06 2.07 9.48
N LYS A 22 -14.35 1.42 8.35
CA LYS A 22 -15.45 0.43 8.24
C LYS A 22 -15.23 -0.80 9.13
N SER A 23 -13.99 -1.11 9.45
CA SER A 23 -13.60 -2.19 10.37
C SER A 23 -13.50 -1.73 11.83
N GLY A 24 -13.90 -0.49 12.15
CA GLY A 24 -13.84 0.06 13.51
C GLY A 24 -12.46 0.56 13.93
N VAL A 25 -11.50 0.65 13.00
CA VAL A 25 -10.15 1.15 13.24
C VAL A 25 -10.02 2.57 12.71
N GLU A 26 -9.91 3.54 13.62
CA GLU A 26 -9.73 4.94 13.26
C GLU A 26 -8.25 5.31 13.32
N ILE A 27 -7.70 5.67 12.16
CA ILE A 27 -6.30 6.10 12.02
C ILE A 27 -6.22 7.34 11.14
N ASP A 28 -5.18 8.14 11.33
CA ASP A 28 -4.87 9.26 10.45
C ASP A 28 -4.31 8.78 9.10
N GLU A 29 -4.39 9.67 8.10
CA GLU A 29 -3.98 9.36 6.73
C GLU A 29 -2.49 9.08 6.61
N LYS A 30 -1.64 9.73 7.42
CA LYS A 30 -0.19 9.50 7.39
C LYS A 30 0.12 8.07 7.79
N LYS A 31 -0.45 7.62 8.90
CA LYS A 31 -0.28 6.26 9.42
C LYS A 31 -0.90 5.22 8.48
N ALA A 32 -2.04 5.54 7.86
CA ALA A 32 -2.63 4.70 6.82
C ALA A 32 -1.69 4.56 5.61
N GLY A 33 -1.01 5.64 5.22
CA GLY A 33 0.01 5.63 4.18
C GLY A 33 1.19 4.70 4.51
N GLU A 34 1.72 4.79 5.73
CA GLU A 34 2.83 3.94 6.20
C GLU A 34 2.46 2.45 6.19
N VAL A 35 1.27 2.11 6.68
CA VAL A 35 0.76 0.73 6.65
C VAL A 35 0.58 0.24 5.21
N LEU A 36 -0.01 1.07 4.36
CA LEU A 36 -0.24 0.73 2.96
C LEU A 36 1.09 0.50 2.20
N ASP A 37 2.10 1.34 2.44
CA ASP A 37 3.43 1.19 1.86
C ASP A 37 4.10 -0.12 2.29
N MET A 38 4.00 -0.47 3.57
CA MET A 38 4.50 -1.75 4.09
C MET A 38 3.78 -2.93 3.42
N MET A 39 2.46 -2.88 3.26
CA MET A 39 1.70 -3.94 2.60
C MET A 39 2.10 -4.11 1.13
N TYR A 40 2.28 -3.01 0.38
CA TYR A 40 2.77 -3.09 -1.00
C TYR A 40 4.19 -3.67 -1.08
N PHE A 41 5.07 -3.30 -0.15
CA PHE A 41 6.42 -3.85 -0.09
C PHE A 41 6.40 -5.37 0.12
N LEU A 42 5.61 -5.85 1.08
CA LEU A 42 5.44 -7.28 1.34
C LEU A 42 4.85 -8.02 0.14
N ALA A 43 3.81 -7.45 -0.50
CA ALA A 43 3.22 -8.04 -1.70
C ALA A 43 4.26 -8.19 -2.83
N LYS A 44 5.09 -7.17 -3.06
CA LYS A 44 6.18 -7.26 -4.04
C LYS A 44 7.21 -8.33 -3.68
N LEU A 45 7.58 -8.45 -2.41
CA LEU A 45 8.51 -9.49 -1.97
C LEU A 45 7.95 -10.88 -2.25
N ILE A 46 6.69 -11.14 -1.88
CA ILE A 46 6.03 -12.43 -2.13
C ILE A 46 5.97 -12.73 -3.62
N VAL A 47 5.57 -11.74 -4.44
CA VAL A 47 5.50 -11.91 -5.90
C VAL A 47 6.89 -12.22 -6.49
N ASN A 48 7.91 -11.48 -6.08
CA ASN A 48 9.28 -11.71 -6.56
C ASN A 48 9.81 -13.09 -6.13
N GLN A 49 9.52 -13.54 -4.91
CA GLN A 49 9.98 -14.84 -4.41
C GLN A 49 9.31 -16.03 -5.10
N ASN A 50 8.03 -15.91 -5.45
CA ASN A 50 7.23 -17.05 -5.92
C ASN A 50 7.02 -17.08 -7.45
N PHE A 51 7.18 -15.95 -8.14
CA PHE A 51 6.78 -15.82 -9.55
C PHE A 51 7.83 -15.17 -10.45
N LYS A 52 8.94 -14.64 -9.92
CA LYS A 52 10.08 -14.19 -10.72
C LYS A 52 11.23 -15.17 -10.54
N THR A 53 11.23 -16.21 -11.37
CA THR A 53 12.40 -17.05 -11.65
C THR A 53 13.18 -16.48 -12.82
#